data_AF-A0A6V8CCM5-F1
#
_entry.id   AF-A0A6V8CCM5-F1
#
_cell.length_a   1.000
_cell.length_b   1.000
_cell.length_c   1.000
_cell.angle_alpha   90.00
_cell.angle_beta   90.00
_cell.angle_gamma   90.00
#
_symmetry.space_group_name_H-M   'P 1'
#
loop_
_entity.id
_entity.type
_entity.pdbx_description
1 polymer ?
#
loop_
_entity_poly.entity_id
_entity_poly.type
_entity_poly.pdbx_seq_one_letter_code
_entity_poly.pdbx_strand_id
1 'polypeptide(L)'
;MNKENQNDEAVSPVIATILMVAITVVLAGVLYVWASSLAEGNTDGDLTLYVFDAEDAGGDVTTGTDDNLVRVTMTQGSGINWSSVSVKISVNNDAPITCDRDSGDGVDTDCMLVEFGDSSDSEWTIGDGVTIAENGQDLCTAGATCSIEVTITNVREGTTLDESSTVAQ
;
A
#
# COMPACT_ATOMS: atom_id res chain seq x y z
N MET A 1 -68.74 6.34 -8.28
CA MET A 1 -67.98 6.60 -7.03
C MET A 1 -66.51 6.71 -7.41
N ASN A 2 -66.00 7.92 -7.61
CA ASN A 2 -64.56 8.19 -7.64
C ASN A 2 -64.29 9.16 -6.49
N LYS A 3 -63.60 8.68 -5.45
CA LYS A 3 -62.97 9.56 -4.46
C LYS A 3 -61.58 9.83 -5.00
N GLU A 4 -61.41 10.99 -5.62
CA GLU A 4 -60.09 11.52 -5.89
C GLU A 4 -59.48 11.89 -4.54
N ASN A 5 -58.38 11.21 -4.17
CA ASN A 5 -57.58 11.58 -3.01
C ASN A 5 -56.91 12.92 -3.31
N GLN A 6 -57.59 14.02 -2.99
CA GLN A 6 -56.97 15.34 -2.90
C GLN A 6 -56.15 15.40 -1.61
N ASN A 7 -54.99 14.75 -1.63
CA ASN A 7 -53.93 14.94 -0.65
C ASN A 7 -52.80 15.79 -1.24
N ASP A 8 -53.16 16.82 -2.01
CA ASP A 8 -52.26 17.94 -2.26
C ASP A 8 -52.33 18.85 -1.03
N GLU A 9 -51.87 18.33 0.10
CA GLU A 9 -51.59 19.13 1.29
C GLU A 9 -50.51 20.15 0.90
N ALA A 10 -50.96 21.40 0.78
CA ALA A 10 -50.10 22.55 0.62
C ALA A 10 -49.09 22.59 1.76
N VAL A 11 -47.87 22.11 1.49
CA VAL A 11 -46.73 22.35 2.37
C VAL A 11 -46.58 23.87 2.42
N SER A 12 -46.93 24.46 3.55
CA SER A 12 -46.85 25.91 3.74
C SER A 12 -45.44 26.38 3.36
N PRO A 13 -45.27 27.52 2.65
CA PRO A 13 -43.95 28.01 2.24
C PRO A 13 -42.94 28.09 3.40
N VAL A 14 -43.42 28.35 4.61
CA VAL A 14 -42.61 28.39 5.83
C VAL A 14 -42.23 26.99 6.32
N ILE A 15 -43.13 26.02 6.20
CA ILE A 15 -42.85 24.64 6.61
C ILE A 15 -41.87 24.00 5.60
N ALA A 16 -42.02 24.30 4.30
CA ALA A 16 -41.12 23.82 3.26
C ALA A 16 -39.67 24.30 3.47
N THR A 17 -39.48 25.57 3.83
CA THR A 17 -38.14 26.12 4.06
C THR A 17 -37.50 25.55 5.32
N ILE A 18 -38.26 25.36 6.40
CA ILE A 18 -37.75 24.73 7.63
C ILE A 18 -37.29 23.30 7.36
N LEU A 19 -38.08 22.51 6.62
CA LEU A 19 -37.72 21.13 6.28
C LEU A 19 -36.47 21.08 5.39
N MET A 20 -36.37 21.95 4.39
CA MET A 20 -35.21 22.02 3.51
C MET A 20 -33.93 22.39 4.27
N VAL A 21 -33.98 23.40 5.14
CA VAL A 21 -32.83 23.82 5.94
C VAL A 21 -32.44 22.72 6.93
N ALA A 22 -33.41 22.10 7.60
CA ALA A 22 -33.15 21.01 8.54
C ALA A 22 -32.41 19.85 7.87
N ILE A 23 -32.83 19.44 6.67
CA ILE A 23 -32.15 18.37 5.93
C ILE A 23 -30.72 18.78 5.55
N THR A 24 -30.49 20.01 5.09
CA THR A 24 -29.14 20.46 4.73
C THR A 24 -28.19 20.51 5.92
N VAL A 25 -28.68 20.88 7.12
CA VAL A 25 -27.87 20.88 8.34
C VAL A 25 -27.51 19.46 8.75
N VAL A 26 -28.47 18.52 8.64
CA VAL A 26 -28.23 17.11 8.94
C VAL A 26 -27.21 16.52 7.96
N LEU A 27 -27.36 16.74 6.65
CA LEU A 27 -26.43 16.26 5.64
C LEU A 27 -25.03 16.86 5.82
N ALA A 28 -24.92 18.15 6.13
CA ALA A 28 -23.64 18.79 6.44
C ALA A 28 -23.00 18.21 7.71
N GLY A 29 -23.79 17.88 8.73
CA GLY A 29 -23.32 17.24 9.94
C GLY A 29 -22.81 15.81 9.70
N VAL A 30 -23.54 15.00 8.93
CA VAL A 30 -23.08 13.67 8.52
C VAL A 30 -21.80 13.78 7.69
N LEU A 31 -21.76 14.66 6.70
CA LEU A 31 -20.58 14.89 5.88
C LEU A 31 -19.37 15.34 6.74
N TYR A 32 -19.59 16.21 7.72
CA TYR A 32 -18.53 16.66 8.64
C TYR A 32 -17.96 15.48 9.45
N VAL A 33 -18.81 14.65 10.06
CA VAL A 33 -18.33 13.50 10.85
C VAL A 33 -17.58 12.50 9.97
N TRP A 34 -18.05 12.27 8.75
CA TRP A 34 -17.35 11.42 7.78
C TRP A 34 -16.01 12.02 7.35
N ALA A 35 -15.96 13.33 7.07
CA ALA A 35 -14.75 14.03 6.69
C ALA A 35 -13.74 14.11 7.86
N SER A 36 -14.21 14.31 9.09
CA SER A 36 -13.39 14.28 10.29
C SER A 36 -12.80 12.90 10.53
N SER A 37 -13.57 11.82 10.36
CA SER A 37 -13.02 10.47 10.46
C SER A 37 -11.94 10.19 9.39
N LEU A 38 -12.07 10.77 8.21
CA LEU A 38 -11.05 10.68 7.15
C LEU A 38 -9.79 11.51 7.48
N ALA A 39 -10.01 12.69 8.08
CA ALA A 39 -8.93 13.60 8.45
C ALA A 39 -8.17 13.10 9.70
N GLU A 40 -8.86 12.66 10.74
CA GLU A 40 -8.25 12.13 11.97
C GLU A 40 -7.46 10.84 11.73
N GLY A 41 -7.83 10.06 10.71
CA GLY A 41 -7.01 8.94 10.25
C GLY A 41 -5.70 9.35 9.55
N ASN A 42 -5.45 10.65 9.37
CA ASN A 42 -4.37 11.16 8.52
C ASN A 42 -3.75 12.50 8.99
N THR A 43 -3.93 12.88 10.28
CA THR A 43 -3.49 14.19 10.80
C THR A 43 -2.31 14.16 11.78
N ASP A 44 -1.61 13.04 11.94
CA ASP A 44 -0.39 13.02 12.76
C ASP A 44 0.85 13.25 11.89
N GLY A 45 1.12 14.52 11.60
CA GLY A 45 2.44 15.05 11.20
C GLY A 45 2.93 14.76 9.79
N ASP A 46 2.79 15.76 8.90
CA ASP A 46 3.29 15.77 7.51
C ASP A 46 2.76 14.60 6.67
N LEU A 47 2.00 14.87 5.62
CA LEU A 47 1.61 13.82 4.66
C LEU A 47 2.86 13.39 3.88
N THR A 48 3.75 12.65 4.53
CA THR A 48 4.91 12.03 3.93
C THR A 48 4.40 10.77 3.26
N LEU A 49 3.88 10.95 2.05
CA LEU A 49 3.49 9.84 1.20
C LEU A 49 4.78 9.16 0.73
N TYR A 50 4.93 7.89 1.09
CA TYR A 50 5.94 7.05 0.50
C TYR A 50 5.34 6.36 -0.72
N VAL A 51 6.08 6.36 -1.82
CA VAL A 51 5.68 5.65 -3.04
C VAL A 51 6.86 4.83 -3.49
N PHE A 52 6.60 3.55 -3.68
CA PHE A 52 7.55 2.61 -4.22
C PHE A 52 7.01 2.08 -5.54
N ASP A 53 7.90 1.91 -6.51
CA ASP A 53 7.60 1.28 -7.78
C ASP A 53 8.15 -0.13 -7.75
N ALA A 54 7.28 -1.13 -7.96
CA ALA A 54 7.65 -2.54 -7.99
C ALA A 54 7.48 -3.08 -9.41
N GLU A 55 8.59 -3.47 -10.03
CA GLU A 55 8.64 -3.99 -11.39
C GLU A 55 9.35 -5.34 -11.44
N ASP A 56 9.09 -6.11 -12.49
CA ASP A 56 9.83 -7.33 -12.79
C ASP A 56 11.35 -7.05 -12.84
N ALA A 57 12.16 -7.88 -12.19
CA ALA A 57 13.60 -7.66 -12.11
C ALA A 57 14.33 -7.89 -13.46
N GLY A 58 13.67 -8.49 -14.44
CA GLY A 58 14.14 -8.70 -15.81
C GLY A 58 15.07 -9.90 -15.99
N GLY A 59 15.15 -10.79 -14.99
CA GLY A 59 15.89 -12.05 -15.05
C GLY A 59 14.95 -13.23 -15.30
N ASP A 60 15.47 -14.31 -15.89
CA ASP A 60 14.68 -15.53 -16.07
C ASP A 60 14.34 -16.13 -14.70
N VAL A 61 13.07 -16.44 -14.46
CA VAL A 61 12.65 -17.30 -13.35
C VAL A 61 13.00 -18.75 -13.71
N THR A 62 13.69 -19.45 -12.83
CA THR A 62 14.19 -20.81 -13.05
C THR A 62 13.65 -21.79 -12.01
N THR A 63 14.19 -23.01 -11.96
CA THR A 63 13.93 -23.93 -10.83
C THR A 63 15.04 -23.79 -9.78
N GLY A 64 15.79 -22.69 -9.84
CA GLY A 64 16.83 -22.31 -8.92
C GLY A 64 16.24 -21.83 -7.61
N THR A 65 17.08 -21.23 -6.78
CA THR A 65 16.64 -20.62 -5.52
C THR A 65 17.36 -19.29 -5.29
N ASP A 66 17.78 -18.68 -6.39
CA ASP A 66 18.62 -17.49 -6.49
C ASP A 66 18.13 -16.56 -7.61
N ASP A 67 16.88 -16.75 -8.04
CA ASP A 67 16.27 -15.96 -9.10
C ASP A 67 15.89 -14.56 -8.59
N ASN A 68 16.15 -13.54 -9.41
CA ASN A 68 15.71 -12.18 -9.13
C ASN A 68 14.24 -12.04 -9.52
N LEU A 69 13.38 -11.72 -8.55
CA LEU A 69 11.95 -11.68 -8.77
C LEU A 69 11.46 -10.27 -9.09
N VAL A 70 11.70 -9.33 -8.18
CA VAL A 70 11.11 -7.98 -8.25
C VAL A 70 12.14 -6.93 -7.92
N ARG A 71 12.17 -5.84 -8.69
CA ARG A 71 12.92 -4.64 -8.36
C ARG A 71 11.96 -3.60 -7.77
N VAL A 72 12.27 -3.12 -6.57
CA VAL A 72 11.49 -2.12 -5.87
C VAL A 72 12.31 -0.85 -5.75
N THR A 73 11.79 0.28 -6.21
CA THR A 73 12.48 1.59 -6.19
C THR A 73 11.64 2.62 -5.44
N MET A 74 12.24 3.37 -4.52
CA MET A 74 11.53 4.50 -3.90
C MET A 74 11.47 5.67 -4.88
N THR A 75 10.26 6.13 -5.21
CA THR A 75 10.03 7.24 -6.14
C THR A 75 9.55 8.51 -5.45
N GLN A 76 9.01 8.40 -4.24
CA GLN A 76 8.58 9.52 -3.40
C GLN A 76 8.72 9.17 -1.92
N GLY A 77 9.08 10.16 -1.11
CA GLY A 77 9.22 10.02 0.34
C GLY A 77 10.43 10.80 0.86
N SER A 78 10.63 10.75 2.18
CA SER A 78 11.91 11.11 2.81
C SER A 78 12.81 9.88 2.94
N GLY A 79 14.08 10.06 3.28
CA GLY A 79 14.93 8.92 3.64
C GLY A 79 14.35 8.15 4.83
N ILE A 80 14.25 6.81 4.71
CA ILE A 80 13.79 5.95 5.80
C ILE A 80 14.94 5.09 6.28
N ASN A 81 15.23 5.12 7.58
CA ASN A 81 16.26 4.26 8.14
C ASN A 81 15.92 2.76 7.94
N TRP A 82 16.86 1.98 7.41
CA TRP A 82 16.67 0.54 7.15
C TRP A 82 16.25 -0.27 8.37
N SER A 83 16.65 0.13 9.59
CA SER A 83 16.23 -0.55 10.82
C SER A 83 14.74 -0.40 11.15
N SER A 84 14.05 0.52 10.47
CA SER A 84 12.62 0.79 10.65
C SER A 84 11.76 0.20 9.55
N VAL A 85 12.36 -0.37 8.49
CA VAL A 85 11.63 -0.90 7.34
C VAL A 85 11.55 -2.41 7.44
N SER A 86 10.38 -2.97 7.15
CA SER A 86 10.20 -4.40 6.88
C SER A 86 9.50 -4.58 5.55
N VAL A 87 10.10 -5.38 4.67
CA VAL A 87 9.57 -5.76 3.37
C VAL A 87 9.03 -7.18 3.46
N LYS A 88 7.80 -7.37 3.01
CA LYS A 88 7.17 -8.68 2.88
C LYS A 88 6.72 -8.88 1.45
N ILE A 89 6.74 -10.12 1.00
CA ILE A 89 6.18 -10.52 -0.28
C ILE A 89 5.13 -11.62 -0.12
N SER A 90 4.09 -11.57 -0.94
CA SER A 90 3.17 -12.68 -1.16
C SER A 90 3.30 -13.10 -2.62
N VAL A 91 3.64 -14.37 -2.84
CA VAL A 91 3.74 -14.95 -4.18
C VAL A 91 2.47 -15.75 -4.46
N ASN A 92 1.81 -15.50 -5.58
CA ASN A 92 0.57 -16.16 -6.01
C ASN A 92 -0.55 -16.18 -4.94
N ASN A 93 -0.65 -15.11 -4.14
CA ASN A 93 -1.59 -14.97 -3.02
C ASN A 93 -1.37 -15.95 -1.86
N ASP A 94 -0.19 -16.56 -1.77
CA ASP A 94 0.21 -17.36 -0.61
C ASP A 94 0.49 -16.48 0.63
N ALA A 95 0.72 -17.12 1.78
CA ALA A 95 1.01 -16.41 3.02
C ALA A 95 2.23 -15.48 2.86
N PRO A 96 2.15 -14.20 3.29
CA PRO A 96 3.26 -13.28 3.17
C PRO A 96 4.49 -13.77 3.93
N ILE A 97 5.64 -13.74 3.27
CA ILE A 97 6.96 -14.01 3.86
C ILE A 97 7.73 -12.70 4.01
N THR A 98 8.58 -12.61 5.03
CA THR A 98 9.47 -11.46 5.23
C THR A 98 10.77 -11.70 4.49
N CYS A 99 11.23 -10.71 3.73
CA CYS A 99 12.54 -10.75 3.10
C CYS A 99 13.50 -9.85 3.89
N ASP A 100 14.69 -10.36 4.20
CA ASP A 100 15.70 -9.60 4.91
C ASP A 100 16.76 -9.05 3.96
N ARG A 101 17.34 -7.91 4.34
CA ARG A 101 18.43 -7.30 3.60
C ARG A 101 19.71 -8.11 3.76
N ASP A 102 20.42 -8.31 2.64
CA ASP A 102 21.77 -8.83 2.71
C ASP A 102 22.72 -7.78 3.33
N SER A 103 23.09 -8.00 4.58
CA SER A 103 24.08 -7.19 5.31
C SER A 103 25.49 -7.78 5.27
N GLY A 104 25.73 -8.81 4.45
CA GLY A 104 27.02 -9.50 4.32
C GLY A 104 27.28 -10.61 5.35
N ASP A 105 26.37 -10.81 6.31
CA ASP A 105 26.39 -11.92 7.28
C ASP A 105 25.57 -13.14 6.81
N GLY A 106 25.04 -13.07 5.58
CA GLY A 106 24.09 -14.03 5.05
C GLY A 106 22.64 -13.71 5.46
N VAL A 107 21.70 -14.15 4.64
CA VAL A 107 20.26 -13.98 4.84
C VAL A 107 19.65 -15.33 5.23
N ASP A 108 18.86 -15.37 6.31
CA ASP A 108 18.22 -16.59 6.85
C ASP A 108 16.73 -16.69 6.52
N THR A 109 16.25 -15.85 5.60
CA THR A 109 14.87 -15.86 5.09
C THR A 109 14.82 -16.44 3.68
N ASP A 110 13.65 -16.91 3.25
CA ASP A 110 13.44 -17.56 1.95
C ASP A 110 13.63 -16.62 0.75
N CYS A 111 13.73 -15.30 1.01
CA CYS A 111 14.03 -14.26 0.04
C CYS A 111 15.01 -13.24 0.62
N MET A 112 15.89 -12.71 -0.22
CA MET A 112 16.84 -11.67 0.14
C MET A 112 16.54 -10.35 -0.56
N LEU A 113 16.86 -9.24 0.11
CA LEU A 113 16.83 -7.90 -0.46
C LEU A 113 18.26 -7.46 -0.79
N VAL A 114 18.54 -7.29 -2.08
CA VAL A 114 19.82 -6.79 -2.59
C VAL A 114 19.66 -5.31 -2.95
N GLU A 115 20.26 -4.43 -2.16
CA GLU A 115 20.18 -2.98 -2.37
C GLU A 115 20.89 -2.53 -3.65
N PHE A 116 20.33 -1.52 -4.31
CA PHE A 116 20.96 -0.77 -5.40
C PHE A 116 20.68 0.73 -5.24
N GLY A 117 21.51 1.57 -5.87
CA GLY A 117 21.48 3.02 -5.69
C GLY A 117 22.67 3.50 -4.86
N ASP A 118 22.43 4.42 -3.93
CA ASP A 118 23.41 4.84 -2.92
C ASP A 118 23.43 3.89 -1.71
N SER A 119 24.26 2.86 -1.78
CA SER A 119 24.42 1.90 -0.68
C SER A 119 25.40 2.35 0.40
N SER A 120 25.85 3.62 0.39
CA SER A 120 26.84 4.14 1.34
C SER A 120 26.22 4.73 2.60
N ASP A 121 24.90 4.94 2.59
CA ASP A 121 24.15 5.49 3.69
C ASP A 121 23.51 4.39 4.56
N SER A 122 22.58 4.78 5.42
CA SER A 122 21.81 3.86 6.25
C SER A 122 20.31 4.08 6.09
N GLU A 123 19.90 4.62 4.94
CA GLU A 123 18.53 5.02 4.66
C GLU A 123 18.11 4.52 3.27
N TRP A 124 16.83 4.21 3.11
CA TRP A 124 16.25 4.04 1.79
C TRP A 124 15.79 5.41 1.31
N THR A 125 16.47 5.98 0.30
CA THR A 125 16.14 7.31 -0.23
C THR A 125 15.55 7.25 -1.65
N ILE A 126 15.06 8.38 -2.15
CA ILE A 126 14.46 8.46 -3.50
C ILE A 126 15.52 8.13 -4.55
N GLY A 127 15.20 7.15 -5.40
CA GLY A 127 16.09 6.63 -6.44
C GLY A 127 16.86 5.38 -6.02
N ASP A 128 16.89 5.07 -4.73
CA ASP A 128 17.43 3.81 -4.22
C ASP A 128 16.34 2.73 -4.22
N GLY A 129 16.78 1.49 -4.11
CA GLY A 129 15.88 0.37 -4.12
C GLY A 129 16.49 -0.94 -3.71
N VAL A 130 15.67 -1.98 -3.76
CA VAL A 130 16.07 -3.36 -3.51
C VAL A 130 15.62 -4.25 -4.66
N THR A 131 16.47 -5.17 -5.04
CA THR A 131 16.09 -6.34 -5.83
C THR A 131 15.73 -7.44 -4.84
N ILE A 132 14.48 -7.88 -4.88
CA ILE A 132 13.99 -9.03 -4.14
C ILE A 132 14.35 -10.26 -4.94
N ALA A 133 15.17 -11.12 -4.35
CA ALA A 133 15.61 -12.38 -4.95
C ALA A 133 15.26 -13.54 -4.03
N GLU A 134 15.14 -14.72 -4.61
CA GLU A 134 15.03 -15.95 -3.87
C GLU A 134 16.30 -16.23 -3.05
N ASN A 135 16.13 -16.90 -1.92
CA ASN A 135 17.25 -17.31 -1.09
C ASN A 135 17.00 -18.70 -0.49
N GLY A 136 17.46 -19.72 -1.21
CA GLY A 136 17.44 -21.11 -0.74
C GLY A 136 16.09 -21.81 -0.84
N GLN A 137 15.02 -21.13 -1.30
CA GLN A 137 13.73 -21.71 -1.69
C GLN A 137 13.33 -21.23 -3.10
N ASP A 138 12.75 -22.13 -3.91
CA ASP A 138 12.09 -21.81 -5.19
C ASP A 138 10.69 -21.27 -4.85
N LEU A 139 10.56 -19.95 -4.87
CA LEU A 139 9.32 -19.21 -4.61
C LEU A 139 8.52 -19.01 -5.91
N CYS A 140 9.22 -18.83 -7.02
CA CYS A 140 8.67 -18.71 -8.36
C CYS A 140 9.44 -19.64 -9.30
N THR A 141 8.73 -20.56 -9.95
CA THR A 141 9.37 -21.66 -10.67
C THR A 141 9.40 -21.44 -12.19
N ALA A 142 10.35 -22.08 -12.87
CA ALA A 142 10.61 -21.94 -14.29
C ALA A 142 9.36 -22.09 -15.19
N GLY A 143 9.17 -21.11 -16.08
CA GLY A 143 8.09 -21.12 -17.07
C GLY A 143 6.71 -20.76 -16.50
N ALA A 144 6.65 -20.29 -15.26
CA ALA A 144 5.48 -19.66 -14.67
C ALA A 144 5.61 -18.13 -14.69
N THR A 145 4.48 -17.44 -14.64
CA THR A 145 4.42 -16.02 -14.27
C THR A 145 3.87 -15.97 -12.86
N CYS A 146 4.67 -15.53 -11.90
CA CYS A 146 4.22 -15.42 -10.51
C CYS A 146 3.71 -14.02 -10.23
N SER A 147 2.51 -13.92 -9.66
CA SER A 147 2.01 -12.64 -9.15
C SER A 147 2.67 -12.36 -7.81
N ILE A 148 3.33 -11.22 -7.68
CA ILE A 148 4.05 -10.84 -6.46
C ILE A 148 3.45 -9.56 -5.92
N GLU A 149 2.93 -9.63 -4.70
CA GLU A 149 2.50 -8.48 -3.91
C GLU A 149 3.61 -8.15 -2.92
N VAL A 150 4.10 -6.91 -2.95
CA VAL A 150 5.12 -6.37 -2.06
C VAL A 150 4.47 -5.43 -1.07
N THR A 151 4.63 -5.70 0.21
CA THR A 151 4.17 -4.85 1.32
C THR A 151 5.38 -4.27 2.04
N ILE A 152 5.46 -2.94 2.10
CA ILE A 152 6.53 -2.23 2.80
C ILE A 152 5.92 -1.57 4.04
N THR A 153 6.49 -1.83 5.20
CA THR A 153 5.96 -1.34 6.49
C THR A 153 7.02 -0.63 7.30
N ASN A 154 6.61 0.39 8.05
CA ASN A 154 7.42 1.01 9.10
C ASN A 154 7.15 0.26 10.41
N VAL A 155 8.09 -0.54 10.86
CA VAL A 155 7.91 -1.38 12.06
C VAL A 155 7.93 -0.59 13.36
N ARG A 156 8.47 0.65 13.36
CA ARG A 156 8.46 1.51 14.55
C ARG A 156 7.10 2.14 14.78
N GLU A 157 6.44 2.53 13.70
CA GLU A 157 5.13 3.19 13.72
C GLU A 157 3.97 2.21 13.57
N GLY A 158 4.24 1.00 13.07
CA GLY A 158 3.23 -0.02 12.79
C GLY A 158 2.35 0.33 11.58
N THR A 159 2.84 1.18 10.68
CA THR A 159 2.13 1.69 9.52
C THR A 159 2.62 1.02 8.24
N THR A 160 1.71 0.78 7.30
CA THR A 160 2.07 0.38 5.94
C THR A 160 2.48 1.62 5.16
N LEU A 161 3.68 1.58 4.58
CA LEU A 161 4.23 2.66 3.78
C LEU A 161 3.76 2.56 2.34
N ASP A 162 3.73 1.34 1.79
CA ASP A 162 3.27 1.07 0.43
C ASP A 162 2.87 -0.40 0.26
N GLU A 163 1.91 -0.64 -0.64
CA GLU A 163 1.52 -1.96 -1.14
C GLU A 163 1.48 -1.90 -2.66
N SER A 164 2.36 -2.67 -3.29
CA SER A 164 2.52 -2.71 -4.74
C SER A 164 2.42 -4.14 -5.24
N SER A 165 1.92 -4.31 -6.47
CA SER A 165 1.79 -5.63 -7.09
C SER A 165 2.42 -5.64 -8.47
N THR A 166 3.12 -6.73 -8.78
CA THR A 166 3.83 -6.92 -10.04
C THR A 166 3.90 -8.41 -10.39
N VAL A 167 4.61 -8.74 -11.44
CA VAL A 167 4.87 -10.12 -11.84
C VAL A 167 6.36 -10.38 -11.92
N ALA A 168 6.75 -11.64 -11.69
CA ALA A 168 8.06 -12.17 -12.05
C ALA A 168 7.87 -13.29 -13.10
N GLN A 169 8.68 -13.29 -14.17
CA GLN A 169 8.56 -14.24 -15.28
C GLN A 169 9.87 -14.47 -16.06
#